data_AF-A0A644TIM5-F1
#
_entry.id   AF-A0A644TIM5-F1
#
_cell.length_a   1.000
_cell.length_b   1.000
_cell.length_c   1.000
_cell.angle_alpha   90.00
_cell.angle_beta   90.00
_cell.angle_gamma   90.00
#
_symmetry.space_group_name_H-M   'P 1'
#
loop_
_entity.id
_entity.type
_entity.pdbx_description
1 polymer ?
#
loop_
_entity_poly.entity_id
_entity_poly.type
_entity_poly.pdbx_seq_one_letter_code
_entity_poly.pdbx_strand_id
1 'polypeptide(L)' 'MLVEDVRNSPNDTAAKYRLAFARPDGVAWSMANTFNFQQGIKTTTAVQWLAIHDNICSD' A
#
# COMPACT_ATOMS: atom_id res chain seq x y z
N MET A 1 -2.26 22.29 -2.07
CA MET A 1 -2.44 21.77 -0.70
C MET A 1 -1.35 20.75 -0.40
N LEU A 2 -1.42 19.47 -0.82
CA LEU A 2 -0.38 18.48 -0.48
C LEU A 2 1.02 18.71 -1.09
N VAL A 3 1.09 19.19 -2.33
CA VAL A 3 2.38 19.56 -2.97
C VAL A 3 3.06 20.70 -2.20
N GLU A 4 2.26 21.62 -1.67
CA GLU A 4 2.77 22.79 -0.95
C GLU A 4 3.24 22.41 0.45
N ASP A 5 2.57 21.46 1.11
CA ASP A 5 3.02 20.88 2.39
C ASP A 5 4.41 20.25 2.25
N VAL A 6 4.66 19.52 1.17
CA VAL A 6 5.98 18.93 0.90
C VAL A 6 7.02 19.99 0.55
N ARG A 7 6.65 21.06 -0.16
CA ARG A 7 7.58 22.18 -0.46
C ARG A 7 7.99 22.94 0.79
N ASN A 8 7.04 23.22 1.68
CA ASN A 8 7.28 23.96 2.92
C ASN A 8 7.96 23.12 4.01
N SER A 9 7.85 21.79 3.94
CA SER A 9 8.45 20.87 4.91
C SER A 9 9.02 19.63 4.20
N PRO A 10 10.12 19.78 3.43
CA PRO A 10 10.66 18.71 2.60
C PRO A 10 11.26 17.54 3.39
N ASN A 11 11.38 17.63 4.71
CA ASN A 11 11.80 16.52 5.58
C ASN A 11 10.64 15.85 6.33
N ASP A 12 9.40 16.33 6.16
CA ASP A 12 8.23 15.67 6.72
C ASP A 12 7.87 14.42 5.90
N THR A 13 8.21 13.26 6.45
CA THR A 13 7.90 11.94 5.87
C THR A 13 6.40 11.71 5.73
N ALA A 14 5.58 12.20 6.66
CA ALA A 14 4.14 12.03 6.60
C ALA A 14 3.53 12.87 5.47
N ALA A 15 4.02 14.09 5.24
CA ALA A 15 3.60 14.92 4.10
C ALA A 15 3.95 14.26 2.76
N LYS A 16 5.17 13.72 2.62
CA LYS A 16 5.58 12.96 1.42
C LYS A 16 4.72 11.73 1.19
N TYR A 17 4.44 10.96 2.26
CA TYR A 17 3.59 9.79 2.20
C TYR A 17 2.19 10.15 1.69
N ARG A 18 1.51 11.12 2.32
CA ARG A 18 0.19 11.56 1.87
C ARG A 18 0.20 11.99 0.41
N LEU A 19 1.20 12.76 -0.03
CA LEU A 19 1.31 13.21 -1.42
C LEU A 19 1.48 12.04 -2.40
N ALA A 20 2.30 11.03 -2.06
CA ALA A 20 2.54 9.87 -2.92
C ALA A 20 1.26 9.04 -3.18
N PHE A 21 0.35 8.99 -2.20
CA PHE A 21 -0.89 8.21 -2.28
C PHE A 21 -2.12 9.05 -2.67
N ALA A 22 -2.05 10.38 -2.68
CA ALA A 22 -3.17 11.28 -3.00
C ALA A 22 -3.44 11.46 -4.50
N ARG A 23 -3.23 10.39 -5.28
CA ARG A 23 -3.48 10.36 -6.71
C ARG A 23 -4.98 10.14 -6.99
N PRO A 24 -5.59 10.88 -7.93
CA PRO A 24 -7.01 10.72 -8.25
C PRO A 24 -7.31 9.34 -8.89
N ASP A 25 -6.33 8.76 -9.57
CA ASP A 25 -6.36 7.41 -10.15
C ASP A 25 -5.92 6.31 -9.17
N GLY A 26 -5.58 6.68 -7.93
CA GLY A 26 -5.02 5.78 -6.94
C GLY A 26 -3.61 5.30 -7.29
N VAL A 27 -3.16 4.25 -6.60
CA VAL A 27 -1.84 3.62 -6.79
C VAL A 27 -1.95 2.14 -7.13
N ALA A 28 -3.13 1.70 -7.61
CA ALA A 28 -3.33 0.32 -8.00
C ALA A 28 -2.86 0.10 -9.44
N TRP A 29 -2.16 -1.00 -9.69
CA TRP A 29 -1.81 -1.49 -11.01
C TRP A 29 -2.29 -2.93 -11.17
N SER A 30 -2.37 -3.40 -12.43
CA SER A 30 -2.72 -4.79 -12.71
C SER A 30 -1.77 -5.74 -11.99
N MET A 31 -2.32 -6.74 -11.29
CA MET A 31 -1.53 -7.73 -10.56
C MET A 31 -0.53 -8.46 -11.47
N ALA A 32 -0.91 -8.72 -12.72
CA ALA A 32 -0.07 -9.38 -13.72
C ALA A 32 1.23 -8.59 -14.04
N ASN A 33 1.22 -7.28 -13.77
CA ASN A 33 2.36 -6.39 -14.00
C ASN A 33 3.22 -6.21 -12.75
N THR A 34 2.87 -6.84 -11.63
CA THR A 34 3.69 -6.79 -10.40
C THR A 34 4.94 -7.68 -10.55
N PHE A 35 6.03 -7.30 -9.89
CA PHE A 35 7.23 -8.13 -9.79
C PHE A 35 6.92 -9.51 -9.20
N ASN A 36 6.16 -9.57 -8.10
CA ASN A 36 5.83 -10.82 -7.43
C ASN A 36 5.12 -11.80 -8.37
N PHE A 37 4.15 -11.32 -9.16
CA PHE A 37 3.48 -12.16 -10.14
C PHE A 37 4.44 -12.66 -11.23
N GLN A 38 5.26 -11.77 -11.80
CA GLN A 38 6.22 -12.13 -12.86
C GLN A 38 7.28 -13.13 -12.39
N GLN A 39 7.67 -13.08 -11.12
CA GLN A 39 8.64 -14.02 -10.53
C GLN A 39 7.98 -15.27 -9.93
N GLY A 40 6.66 -15.41 -10.02
CA GLY A 40 5.94 -16.54 -9.40
C GLY A 40 5.99 -16.56 -7.87
N ILE A 41 6.26 -15.41 -7.24
CA ILE A 41 6.29 -15.27 -5.78
C ILE A 41 4.85 -15.22 -5.28
N LYS A 42 4.46 -16.24 -4.50
CA LYS A 42 3.14 -16.30 -3.88
C LYS A 42 2.98 -15.16 -2.88
N THR A 43 1.85 -14.46 -2.96
CA THR A 43 1.47 -13.42 -2.00
C THR A 43 0.22 -13.84 -1.26
N THR A 44 0.07 -13.34 -0.03
CA THR A 44 -1.11 -13.53 0.80
C THR A 44 -1.72 -12.16 1.05
N THR A 45 -3.03 -12.03 0.89
CA THR A 45 -3.73 -10.79 1.24
C THR A 45 -3.70 -10.57 2.75
N ALA A 46 -3.83 -9.32 3.21
CA ALA A 46 -3.91 -9.04 4.64
C ALA A 46 -5.05 -9.82 5.33
N VAL A 47 -6.21 -9.95 4.67
CA VAL A 47 -7.36 -10.72 5.18
C VAL A 47 -7.03 -12.20 5.31
N GLN A 48 -6.42 -12.80 4.29
CA GLN A 48 -6.01 -14.20 4.35
C GLN A 48 -4.95 -14.44 5.44
N TRP A 49 -4.00 -13.51 5.57
CA TRP A 49 -2.97 -13.60 6.61
C TRP A 49 -3.59 -13.52 8.01
N LEU A 50 -4.51 -12.56 8.23
CA LEU A 50 -5.25 -12.44 9.48
C LEU A 50 -6.05 -13.72 9.76
N ALA A 51 -6.78 -14.27 8.79
CA ALA A 51 -7.54 -15.50 9.00
C ALA A 51 -6.67 -16.72 9.39
N ILE A 52 -5.38 -16.72 9.05
CA ILE A 52 -4.44 -17.79 9.41
C ILE A 52 -3.83 -17.56 10.81
N HIS A 53 -3.70 -16.30 11.24
CA HIS A 53 -2.91 -15.92 12.41
C HIS A 53 -3.71 -15.32 13.57
N ASP A 54 -4.91 -14.82 13.31
CA ASP A 54 -5.90 -14.55 14.33
C ASP A 54 -6.67 -15.85 14.58
N ASN A 55 -6.48 -16.43 15.77
CA ASN A 55 -7.33 -17.48 16.35
C ASN A 55 -8.78 -17.00 16.60
N ILE A 56 -9.27 -15.98 15.86
CA ILE A 56 -10.55 -15.29 16.05
C ILE A 56 -11.70 -16.00 15.30
N CYS A 57 -11.40 -16.99 14.46
CA CYS A 57 -12.42 -17.91 13.92
C CYS A 57 -12.42 -19.27 14.67
N SER A 58 -12.51 -19.22 15.99
CA SER A 58 -13.04 -20.32 16.82
C SER A 58 -14.18 -19.75 17.64
N ASP A 59 -15.37 -19.75 17.03
CA ASP A 59 -16.75 -19.83 17.57
C ASP A 59 -17.75 -19.11 16.64
#